data_AF-A0A1H7Z7L2-F1
#
_entry.id   AF-A0A1H7Z7L2-F1
#
_cell.length_a   1.000
_cell.length_b   1.000
_cell.length_c   1.000
_cell.angle_alpha   90.00
_cell.angle_beta   90.00
_cell.angle_gamma   90.00
#
_symmetry.space_group_name_H-M   'P 1'
#
loop_
_entity.id
_entity.type
_entity.pdbx_description
1 polymer ?
#
loop_
_entity_poly.entity_id
_entity_poly.type
_entity_poly.pdbx_seq_one_letter_code
_entity_poly.pdbx_strand_id
1 'polypeptide(L)' 'MVVGNKVVDHERITGIRESEVEGIALYEVCDRLIRNVWFYSDE' A
#
# COMPACT_ATOMS: atom_id res chain seq x y z
N MET A 1 8.81 -1.87 -3.48
CA MET A 1 9.65 -1.11 -4.45
C MET A 1 9.77 0.34 -3.98
N VAL A 2 10.87 1.05 -4.25
CA VAL A 2 11.02 2.48 -3.93
C VAL A 2 11.32 3.27 -5.21
N VAL A 3 10.61 4.39 -5.42
CA VAL A 3 10.80 5.29 -6.56
C VAL A 3 10.73 6.75 -6.08
N GLY A 4 11.88 7.42 -6.01
CA GLY A 4 11.98 8.76 -5.43
C GLY A 4 11.53 8.75 -3.97
N ASN A 5 10.54 9.59 -3.64
CA ASN A 5 9.95 9.64 -2.31
C ASN A 5 8.72 8.72 -2.13
N LYS A 6 8.49 7.81 -3.08
CA LYS A 6 7.35 6.89 -3.07
C LYS A 6 7.79 5.47 -2.74
N VAL A 7 7.00 4.79 -1.91
CA VAL A 7 7.20 3.39 -1.52
C VAL A 7 5.97 2.62 -1.95
N VAL A 8 6.18 1.56 -2.73
CA VAL A 8 5.13 0.62 -3.15
C VAL A 8 5.32 -0.66 -2.35
N ASP A 9 4.31 -1.06 -1.59
CA ASP A 9 4.24 -2.33 -0.90
C ASP A 9 3.15 -3.22 -1.53
N HIS A 10 3.44 -4.51 -1.66
CA HIS A 10 2.45 -5.51 -2.10
C HIS A 10 2.03 -6.31 -0.88
N GLU A 11 0.75 -6.23 -0.54
CA GLU A 11 0.22 -6.75 0.71
C GLU A 11 -0.77 -7.90 0.45
N ARG A 12 -0.63 -8.98 1.22
CA ARG A 12 -1.63 -10.04 1.35
C ARG A 12 -2.43 -9.78 2.63
N ILE A 13 -3.71 -9.45 2.48
CA ILE A 13 -4.58 -8.98 3.56
C ILE A 13 -5.59 -10.08 3.91
N THR A 14 -5.75 -10.36 5.20
CA THR A 14 -6.70 -11.35 5.74
C THR A 14 -7.60 -10.72 6.79
N GLY A 15 -8.75 -11.34 7.09
CA GLY A 15 -9.65 -10.90 8.17
C GLY A 15 -10.65 -9.80 7.81
N ILE A 16 -10.68 -9.34 6.56
CA ILE A 16 -11.68 -8.37 6.06
C ILE A 16 -12.80 -9.00 5.21
N ARG A 17 -12.56 -10.19 4.66
CA ARG A 17 -13.55 -11.04 3.98
C ARG A 17 -13.11 -12.51 4.12
N GLU A 18 -13.92 -13.46 3.66
CA GLU A 18 -13.60 -14.90 3.76
C GLU A 18 -12.33 -15.28 2.97
N SER A 19 -12.14 -14.69 1.79
CA SER A 19 -10.94 -14.90 0.97
C SER A 19 -9.87 -13.84 1.22
N GLU A 20 -8.60 -14.21 1.05
CA GLU A 20 -7.50 -13.26 1.09
C GLU A 20 -7.66 -12.18 0.00
N VAL A 21 -7.16 -10.98 0.27
CA VAL A 21 -7.09 -9.87 -0.70
C VAL A 21 -5.62 -9.61 -0.99
N GLU A 22 -5.26 -9.54 -2.26
CA GLU A 22 -3.98 -8.97 -2.67
C GLU A 22 -4.20 -7.47 -2.93
N GLY A 23 -3.32 -6.64 -2.38
CA GLY A 23 -3.41 -5.19 -2.51
C GLY A 23 -2.05 -4.54 -2.69
N ILE A 24 -2.07 -3.29 -3.12
CA ILE A 24 -0.92 -2.42 -3.20
C ILE A 24 -1.16 -1.22 -2.30
N ALA A 25 -0.24 -1.00 -1.36
CA ALA A 25 -0.16 0.24 -0.60
C ALA A 25 0.95 1.12 -1.21
N LEU A 26 0.56 2.27 -1.75
CA LEU A 26 1.47 3.28 -2.26
C LEU A 26 1.58 4.40 -1.23
N TYR A 27 2.77 4.60 -0.69
CA TYR A 27 3.07 5.66 0.26
C TYR A 27 3.86 6.78 -0.42
N GLU A 28 3.48 8.03 -0.15
CA GLU A 28 4.34 9.19 -0.40
C GLU A 28 4.95 9.67 0.91
N VAL A 29 6.29 9.65 0.97
CA VAL A 29 7.05 10.06 2.15
C VAL A 29 7.54 11.50 1.96
N CYS A 30 7.36 12.35 2.97
CA CYS A 30 7.94 13.68 3.03
C CYS A 30 8.41 13.96 4.45
N ASP A 31 9.60 14.55 4.60
CA ASP A 31 10.21 14.85 5.90
C ASP A 31 10.22 13.66 6.87
N ARG A 32 10.51 12.47 6.33
CA ARG A 32 10.54 11.17 7.04
C ARG A 32 9.18 10.70 7.60
N LEU A 33 8.09 11.29 7.17
CA LEU A 33 6.72 10.90 7.53
C LEU A 33 5.93 10.49 6.29
N ILE A 34 4.94 9.62 6.47
CA ILE A 34 3.97 9.32 5.41
C ILE A 34 3.04 10.54 5.30
N ARG A 35 3.03 11.18 4.14
CA ARG A 35 2.15 12.32 3.85
C ARG A 35 0.84 11.88 3.22
N ASN A 36 0.91 10.94 2.27
CA ASN A 36 -0.24 10.38 1.57
C ASN A 36 -0.11 8.86 1.48
N VAL A 37 -1.25 8.18 1.44
CA VAL A 37 -1.34 6.75 1.16
C VAL A 37 -2.50 6.49 0.18
N TRP A 38 -2.26 5.60 -0.77
CA TRP A 38 -3.29 5.06 -1.67
C TRP A 38 -3.29 3.55 -1.59
N PHE A 39 -4.49 2.98 -1.54
CA PHE A 39 -4.70 1.54 -1.55
C PHE A 39 -5.35 1.16 -2.87
N TYR A 40 -4.73 0.21 -3.55
CA TYR A 40 -5.28 -0.41 -4.74
C TYR A 40 -5.48 -1.89 -4.46
N SER A 41 -6.60 -2.43 -4.88
CA SER A 41 -6.86 -3.86 -4.90
C SER A 41 -7.58 -4.16 -6.19
N ASP A 42 -7.39 -5.37 -6.72
CA ASP A 42 -8.30 -5.88 -7.74
C ASP A 42 -9.65 -6.07 -7.03
N GLU A 43 -10.67 -5.31 -7.43
CA GLU A 43 -12.05 -5.47 -6.93
C GLU A 43 -12.54 -6.92 -7.09
#